data_AF-A0A969D007-F1
#
_entry.id   AF-A0A969D007-F1
#
_cell.length_a   1.000
_cell.length_b   1.000
_cell.length_c   1.000
_cell.angle_alpha   90.00
_cell.angle_beta   90.00
_cell.angle_gamma   90.00
#
_symmetry.space_group_name_H-M   'P 1'
#
loop_
_entity.id
_entity.type
_entity.pdbx_description
1 polymer ?
#
loop_
_entity_poly.entity_id
_entity_poly.type
_entity_poly.pdbx_seq_one_letter_code
_entity_poly.pdbx_strand_id
1 'polypeptide(L)'
;MQVLGHSFGDPDLLRTALTHPSALTRRTGRQGPRQKGGQDNQRLEFLGDRVLGLVVAEMLYRTFGKEDEGAMAKRLAALVRQEGLAHVAR
;
A
#
# COMPACT_ATOMS: atom_id res chain seq x y z
N MET A 1 -22.78 0.84 3.39
CA MET A 1 -21.71 0.02 3.98
C MET A 1 -20.38 0.73 3.78
N GLN A 2 -19.77 1.20 4.86
CA GLN A 2 -18.44 1.80 4.84
C GLN A 2 -17.41 0.70 5.14
N VAL A 3 -16.90 0.04 4.10
CA VAL A 3 -16.06 -1.17 4.22
C VAL A 3 -14.72 -0.90 4.92
N LEU A 4 -14.20 0.32 4.81
CA LEU A 4 -12.88 0.70 5.35
C LEU A 4 -12.94 1.28 6.78
N GLY A 5 -14.12 1.55 7.33
CA GLY A 5 -14.26 2.26 8.62
C GLY A 5 -13.64 3.68 8.65
N HIS A 6 -13.11 4.16 7.53
CA HIS A 6 -12.42 5.45 7.38
C HIS A 6 -13.20 6.34 6.41
N SER A 7 -13.38 7.60 6.79
CA SER A 7 -13.93 8.65 5.94
C SER A 7 -12.77 9.48 5.40
N PHE A 8 -12.56 9.44 4.09
CA PHE A 8 -11.54 10.25 3.44
C PHE A 8 -11.97 11.73 3.47
N GLY A 9 -11.09 12.60 3.97
CA GLY A 9 -11.30 14.05 3.90
C GLY A 9 -11.25 14.59 2.47
N ASP A 10 -10.61 13.87 1.56
CA ASP A 10 -10.56 14.12 0.13
C ASP A 10 -11.03 12.87 -0.64
N PRO A 11 -12.22 12.88 -1.27
CA PRO A 11 -12.73 11.77 -2.06
C PRO A 11 -11.87 11.41 -3.28
N ASP A 12 -11.11 12.35 -3.83
CA ASP A 12 -10.25 12.11 -4.99
C ASP A 12 -9.02 11.28 -4.62
N LEU A 13 -8.60 11.31 -3.35
CA LEU A 13 -7.58 10.42 -2.83
C LEU A 13 -8.02 8.96 -2.89
N LEU A 14 -9.27 8.67 -2.53
CA LEU A 14 -9.85 7.33 -2.63
C LEU A 14 -9.96 6.88 -4.10
N ARG A 15 -10.39 7.77 -5.00
CA ARG A 15 -10.44 7.47 -6.44
C ARG A 15 -9.06 7.13 -7.00
N THR A 16 -8.05 7.90 -6.62
CA THR A 16 -6.65 7.67 -7.03
C THR A 16 -6.14 6.34 -6.47
N ALA A 17 -6.39 6.05 -5.20
CA ALA A 17 -5.96 4.80 -4.55
C ALA A 17 -6.53 3.54 -5.23
N LEU A 18 -7.75 3.64 -5.77
CA LEU A 18 -8.42 2.56 -6.49
C LEU A 18 -8.12 2.51 -8.00
N THR A 19 -7.31 3.42 -8.53
CA THR A 19 -7.01 3.48 -9.96
C THR A 19 -5.68 2.82 -10.26
N HIS A 20 -5.72 1.59 -10.79
CA HIS A 20 -4.53 0.88 -11.26
C HIS A 20 -4.04 1.43 -12.62
N PRO A 21 -2.73 1.49 -12.91
CA PRO A 21 -2.19 1.99 -14.19
C PRO A 21 -2.76 1.32 -15.45
N SER A 22 -3.17 0.05 -15.34
CA SER A 22 -3.81 -0.68 -16.46
C SER A 22 -5.19 -0.14 -16.84
N ALA A 23 -5.92 0.48 -15.90
CA ALA A 23 -7.21 1.12 -16.17
C ALA A 23 -7.04 2.40 -17.01
N LEU A 24 -5.94 3.13 -16.82
CA LEU A 24 -5.58 4.29 -17.64
C LEU A 24 -5.17 3.86 -19.05
N THR A 25 -4.35 2.81 -19.15
CA THR A 25 -3.85 2.30 -20.43
C THR A 25 -4.99 1.83 -21.36
N ARG A 26 -6.04 1.21 -20.82
CA ARG A 26 -7.23 0.79 -21.59
C ARG A 26 -8.06 1.95 -22.13
N ARG A 27 -8.11 3.08 -21.44
CA ARG A 27 -8.96 4.22 -21.83
C ARG A 27 -8.37 5.04 -22.99
N THR A 28 -7.04 5.08 -23.13
CA THR A 28 -6.39 6.02 -24.05
C THR A 28 -5.67 5.35 -25.24
N GLY A 29 -5.49 4.02 -25.26
CA GLY A 29 -4.80 3.30 -26.36
C GLY A 29 -3.32 3.66 -26.57
N ARG A 30 -2.84 4.70 -25.89
CA ARG A 30 -1.46 5.17 -25.77
C ARG A 30 -1.25 5.54 -24.31
N GLN A 31 -0.08 5.24 -23.74
CA GLN A 31 0.34 5.87 -22.49
C GLN A 31 0.45 7.37 -22.75
N GLY A 32 -0.61 8.12 -22.42
CA GLY A 32 -0.59 9.59 -22.46
C GLY A 32 0.52 10.10 -21.53
N PRO A 33 1.03 11.33 -21.76
CA PRO A 33 2.11 11.87 -20.93
C PRO A 33 1.67 11.80 -19.47
N ARG A 34 2.47 11.12 -18.63
CA ARG A 34 2.25 11.03 -17.18
C ARG A 34 2.19 12.45 -16.65
N GLN A 35 0.97 12.98 -16.45
CA GLN A 35 0.82 14.31 -15.86
C GLN A 35 1.50 14.26 -14.49
N LYS A 36 2.40 15.22 -14.23
CA LYS A 36 2.98 15.48 -12.91
C LYS A 36 1.80 15.79 -11.97
N GLY A 37 1.25 14.77 -11.30
CA GLY A 37 0.04 14.96 -10.51
C GLY A 37 -0.77 13.72 -10.16
N GLY A 38 -0.58 12.58 -10.84
CA GLY A 38 -1.19 11.30 -10.44
C GLY A 38 -2.55 11.06 -11.09
N GLN A 39 -2.61 10.02 -11.92
CA GLN A 39 -3.87 9.42 -12.37
C GLN A 39 -3.99 7.98 -11.88
N ASP A 40 -2.94 7.42 -11.27
CA ASP A 40 -2.87 6.06 -10.77
C ASP A 40 -2.37 6.02 -9.32
N ASN A 41 -2.55 4.86 -8.72
CA ASN A 41 -2.21 4.60 -7.33
C ASN A 41 -0.71 4.45 -7.06
N GLN A 42 0.19 4.50 -8.05
CA GLN A 42 1.62 4.14 -7.86
C GLN A 42 2.31 4.96 -6.77
N ARG A 43 2.00 6.26 -6.70
CA ARG A 43 2.56 7.14 -5.66
C ARG A 43 2.00 6.83 -4.28
N LEU A 44 0.73 6.45 -4.20
CA LEU A 44 0.06 6.08 -2.95
C LEU A 44 0.49 4.70 -2.49
N GLU A 45 0.70 3.76 -3.41
CA GLU A 45 1.28 2.43 -3.16
C GLU A 45 2.69 2.57 -2.60
N PHE A 46 3.55 3.38 -3.25
CA PHE A 46 4.89 3.66 -2.74
C PHE A 46 4.86 4.19 -1.30
N LEU A 47 3.99 5.17 -1.01
CA LEU A 47 3.86 5.70 0.35
C LEU A 47 3.32 4.64 1.32
N GLY A 48 2.27 3.93 0.91
CA GLY A 48 1.57 2.92 1.68
C GLY A 48 2.49 1.78 2.12
N ASP A 49 3.38 1.31 1.24
CA ASP A 49 4.37 0.28 1.56
C ASP A 49 5.26 0.67 2.74
N ARG A 50 5.69 1.94 2.81
CA ARG A 50 6.57 2.42 3.88
C ARG A 50 5.81 2.63 5.18
N VAL A 51 4.57 3.12 5.09
CA VAL A 51 3.69 3.26 6.25
C VAL A 51 3.39 1.88 6.85
N LEU A 52 3.01 0.91 6.01
CA LEU A 52 2.79 -0.47 6.43
C LEU A 52 4.05 -1.09 7.04
N GLY A 53 5.20 -0.92 6.38
CA GLY A 53 6.48 -1.41 6.88
C GLY A 53 6.80 -0.87 8.28
N LEU A 54 6.57 0.42 8.52
CA LEU A 54 6.75 1.04 9.83
C LEU A 54 5.83 0.44 10.89
N VAL A 55 4.53 0.34 10.60
CA VAL A 55 3.53 -0.19 11.55
C VAL A 55 3.84 -1.65 11.92
N VAL A 56 4.19 -2.48 10.93
CA VAL A 56 4.55 -3.89 11.17
C VAL A 56 5.87 -4.00 11.92
N ALA A 57 6.86 -3.17 11.60
CA ALA A 57 8.13 -3.13 12.32
C ALA A 57 7.93 -2.76 13.79
N GLU A 58 7.10 -1.75 14.08
CA GLU A 58 6.75 -1.37 15.45
C GLU A 58 6.04 -2.51 16.19
N MET A 59 5.08 -3.17 15.54
CA MET A 59 4.38 -4.32 16.11
C MET A 59 5.36 -5.45 16.45
N LEU A 60 6.28 -5.79 15.55
CA LEU A 60 7.29 -6.82 15.78
C LEU A 60 8.25 -6.44 16.90
N TYR A 61 8.72 -5.20 16.93
CA TYR A 61 9.59 -4.68 17.98
C TYR A 61 8.97 -4.80 19.37
N ARG A 62 7.67 -4.45 19.50
CA ARG A 62 6.93 -4.57 20.77
C ARG A 62 6.63 -6.02 21.15
N THR A 63 6.36 -6.88 20.18
CA THR A 63 5.96 -8.28 20.41
C THR A 63 7.16 -9.19 20.69
N PHE A 64 8.28 -8.95 20.01
CA PHE A 64 9.48 -9.80 20.03
C PHE A 64 10.70 -9.08 20.60
N GLY A 65 10.54 -8.32 21.69
CA GLY A 65 11.62 -7.49 22.27
C GLY A 65 12.86 -8.26 22.80
N LYS A 66 12.92 -9.58 22.65
CA LYS A 66 14.08 -10.44 22.97
C LYS A 66 14.77 -11.02 21.73
N GLU A 67 14.18 -10.87 20.55
CA GLU A 67 14.77 -11.31 19.29
C GLU A 67 15.78 -10.26 18.80
N ASP A 68 16.75 -10.72 17.99
CA ASP A 68 17.68 -9.83 17.32
C ASP A 68 17.04 -9.17 16.09
N GLU A 69 17.69 -8.13 15.58
CA GLU A 69 17.24 -7.40 14.40
C GLU A 69 17.07 -8.32 13.18
N GLY A 70 17.96 -9.30 13.01
CA GLY A 70 17.93 -10.23 11.89
C GLY A 70 16.67 -11.11 11.87
N ALA A 71 16.26 -11.64 13.02
CA ALA A 71 15.02 -12.41 13.15
C ALA A 71 13.78 -11.53 12.92
N MET A 72 13.74 -10.33 13.50
CA MET A 72 12.65 -9.37 13.29
C MET A 72 12.54 -8.95 11.81
N ALA A 73 13.67 -8.70 11.13
CA ALA A 73 13.70 -8.34 9.71
C ALA A 73 13.14 -9.47 8.82
N LYS A 74 13.46 -10.74 9.13
CA LYS A 74 12.90 -11.89 8.40
C LYS A 74 11.38 -11.99 8.56
N ARG A 75 10.87 -11.73 9.77
CA ARG A 75 9.42 -11.71 10.05
C ARG A 75 8.72 -10.54 9.38
N LEU A 76 9.32 -9.34 9.43
CA LEU A 76 8.83 -8.16 8.73
C LEU A 76 8.70 -8.47 7.25
N ALA A 77 9.77 -8.97 6.64
CA ALA A 77 9.77 -9.39 5.25
C ALA A 77 8.67 -10.41 5.00
N ALA A 78 8.41 -11.39 5.88
CA ALA A 78 7.32 -12.37 5.75
C ALA A 78 5.90 -11.78 5.76
N LEU A 79 5.66 -10.75 6.59
CA LEU A 79 4.33 -10.17 6.77
C LEU A 79 3.96 -9.16 5.69
N VAL A 80 4.94 -8.43 5.15
CA VAL A 80 4.70 -7.38 4.14
C VAL A 80 4.80 -7.89 2.70
N ARG A 81 4.96 -9.21 2.49
CA ARG A 81 4.98 -9.79 1.13
C ARG A 81 3.61 -9.68 0.49
N GLN A 82 3.62 -9.60 -0.83
CA GLN A 82 2.42 -9.49 -1.65
C GLN A 82 1.40 -10.59 -1.35
N GLU A 83 1.85 -11.81 -1.03
CA GLU A 83 0.98 -12.95 -0.69
C GLU A 83 0.24 -12.74 0.63
N GLY A 84 0.89 -12.16 1.64
CA GLY A 84 0.25 -11.83 2.92
C GLY A 84 -0.76 -10.71 2.78
N LEU A 85 -0.42 -9.68 1.99
CA LEU A 85 -1.29 -8.53 1.76
C LEU A 85 -2.50 -8.85 0.87
N ALA A 86 -2.34 -9.75 -0.10
CA ALA A 86 -3.44 -10.20 -0.96
C ALA A 86 -4.55 -10.93 -0.19
N HIS A 87 -4.27 -11.51 0.98
CA HIS A 87 -5.29 -12.12 1.82
C HIS A 87 -6.12 -11.06 2.56
N VAL A 88 -5.48 -10.00 3.04
CA VAL A 88 -6.12 -8.91 3.80
C VAL A 88 -6.92 -7.97 2.90
N ALA A 89 -6.50 -7.80 1.65
CA ALA A 89 -7.13 -6.89 0.69
C ALA A 89 -8.43 -7.41 0.04
N ARG A 90 -8.93 -8.60 0.43
CA ARG A 90 -10.20 -9.18 -0.06
C ARG A 90 -11.39 -8.67 0.73
#